data_AF-A0AAW7YXY9-F1
#
_entry.id   AF-A0AAW7YXY9-F1
#
_cell.length_a   1.000
_cell.length_b   1.000
_cell.length_c   1.000
_cell.angle_alpha   90.00
_cell.angle_beta   90.00
_cell.angle_gamma   90.00
#
_symmetry.space_group_name_H-M   'P 1'
#
loop_
_entity.id
_entity.type
_entity.pdbx_description
1 polymer ?
#
loop_
_entity_poly.entity_id
_entity_poly.type
_entity_poly.pdbx_seq_one_letter_code
_entity_poly.pdbx_strand_id
1 'polypeptide(L)' 'SGEQGHDKMLQWFDAKPLLNLNMRLGEGTGAALCLPLIQSALAFYNEMASFEQANVVNVVSDI' A
#
# COMPACT_ATOMS: atom_id res chain seq x y z
N SER A 1 -6.14 9.16 -9.54
CA SER A 1 -5.98 10.12 -10.64
C SER A 1 -6.13 11.52 -10.09
N GLY A 2 -5.38 12.49 -10.61
CA GLY A 2 -5.55 13.90 -10.28
C GLY A 2 -6.76 14.55 -10.94
N GLU A 3 -7.55 13.80 -11.72
CA GLU A 3 -8.80 14.29 -12.33
C GLU A 3 -9.88 14.55 -11.27
N GLN A 4 -10.65 15.62 -11.44
CA GLN A 4 -11.70 16.03 -10.48
C GLN A 4 -12.76 14.95 -10.23
N GLY A 5 -13.03 14.08 -11.21
CA GLY A 5 -14.00 12.99 -11.07
C GLY A 5 -13.51 11.86 -10.17
N HIS A 6 -12.20 11.73 -9.96
CA HIS A 6 -11.62 10.59 -9.26
C HIS A 6 -11.97 10.58 -7.77
N ASP A 7 -11.96 11.73 -7.11
CA ASP A 7 -12.31 11.81 -5.68
C ASP A 7 -13.78 11.46 -5.44
N LYS A 8 -14.67 11.90 -6.33
CA LYS A 8 -16.10 11.55 -6.27
C LYS A 8 -16.33 10.05 -6.49
N MET A 9 -15.58 9.46 -7.43
CA MET A 9 -15.59 8.02 -7.68
C MET A 9 -15.14 7.24 -6.44
N LEU A 10 -14.01 7.64 -5.82
CA LEU A 10 -13.49 7.00 -4.61
C LEU A 10 -14.49 7.08 -3.45
N GLN A 11 -15.13 8.22 -3.24
CA GLN A 11 -16.19 8.40 -2.24
C GLN A 11 -17.37 7.46 -2.49
N TRP A 12 -17.82 7.32 -3.74
CA TRP A 12 -18.91 6.42 -4.07
C TRP A 12 -18.58 4.95 -3.80
N PHE A 13 -17.33 4.55 -4.04
CA PHE A 13 -16.84 3.19 -3.77
C PHE A 13 -16.46 2.94 -2.30
N ASP A 14 -16.49 3.96 -1.44
CA ASP A 14 -15.89 3.92 -0.09
C ASP A 14 -14.45 3.38 -0.10
N ALA A 15 -13.66 3.86 -1.07
CA ALA A 15 -12.30 3.39 -1.31
C ALA A 15 -11.26 4.46 -0.99
N LYS A 16 -10.12 4.04 -0.46
CA LYS A 16 -8.92 4.88 -0.30
C LYS A 16 -7.89 4.53 -1.37
N PRO A 17 -7.33 5.52 -2.08
CA PRO A 17 -6.31 5.26 -3.08
C PRO A 17 -5.00 4.85 -2.41
N LEU A 18 -4.27 3.90 -3.00
CA LEU A 18 -2.97 3.45 -2.51
C LEU A 18 -1.87 4.51 -2.70
N LEU A 19 -1.97 5.30 -3.76
CA LEU A 19 -0.98 6.32 -4.13
C LEU A 19 -1.69 7.66 -4.42
N ASN A 20 -1.07 8.76 -3.99
CA ASN A 20 -1.51 10.11 -4.34
C ASN A 20 -0.35 10.89 -4.98
N LEU A 21 -0.22 10.79 -6.30
CA LEU A 21 0.87 11.36 -7.10
C LEU A 21 0.40 12.47 -8.07
N ASN A 22 -0.85 12.91 -7.97
CA ASN A 22 -1.48 13.89 -8.88
C ASN A 22 -1.36 13.54 -10.40
N MET A 23 -1.26 12.26 -10.74
CA MET A 23 -1.12 11.79 -12.14
C MET A 23 -2.41 11.93 -12.93
N ARG A 24 -2.31 12.29 -14.21
CA ARG A 24 -3.45 12.41 -15.15
C ARG A 24 -3.17 11.83 -16.55
N LEU A 25 -2.15 10.96 -16.66
CA LEU A 25 -1.77 10.35 -17.94
C LEU A 25 -2.80 9.32 -18.43
N GLY A 26 -3.37 8.53 -17.51
CA GLY A 26 -4.33 7.48 -17.85
C GLY A 26 -3.64 6.18 -18.28
N GLU A 27 -4.29 5.44 -19.20
CA GLU A 27 -3.78 4.20 -19.81
C GLU A 27 -3.39 3.08 -18.82
N GLY A 28 -3.89 3.14 -17.59
CA GLY A 28 -3.52 2.17 -16.54
C GLY A 28 -2.15 2.41 -15.90
N THR A 29 -1.47 3.52 -16.21
CA THR A 29 -0.14 3.83 -15.62
C THR A 29 -0.14 3.87 -14.10
N GLY A 30 -1.20 4.40 -13.47
CA GLY A 30 -1.36 4.34 -12.02
C GLY A 30 -1.52 2.92 -11.46
N ALA A 31 -2.15 2.01 -12.20
CA ALA A 31 -2.27 0.61 -11.82
C ALA A 31 -0.92 -0.11 -11.94
N ALA A 32 -0.17 0.15 -13.02
CA ALA A 32 1.18 -0.40 -13.20
C ALA A 32 2.13 0.04 -12.06
N LEU A 33 2.05 1.31 -11.61
CA LEU A 33 2.83 1.80 -10.47
C LEU A 33 2.40 1.18 -9.12
N CYS A 34 1.15 0.73 -8.98
CA CYS A 34 0.70 0.03 -7.78
C CYS A 34 1.14 -1.44 -7.71
N LEU A 35 1.50 -2.07 -8.84
CA LEU A 35 1.83 -3.49 -8.88
C LEU A 35 3.00 -3.87 -7.94
N PRO A 36 4.13 -3.13 -7.88
CA PRO A 36 5.20 -3.43 -6.93
C PRO A 36 4.74 -3.31 -5.47
N LEU A 37 3.84 -2.39 -5.14
CA LEU A 37 3.33 -2.24 -3.78
C LEU A 37 2.53 -3.47 -3.34
N ILE A 38 1.71 -4.02 -4.24
CA ILE A 38 0.96 -5.26 -4.00
C ILE A 38 1.91 -6.45 -3.83
N GLN A 39 2.95 -6.54 -4.66
CA GLN A 39 3.98 -7.58 -4.52
C GLN A 39 4.74 -7.47 -3.20
N SER A 40 5.09 -6.25 -2.77
CA SER A 40 5.73 -6.02 -1.47
C SER A 40 4.83 -6.41 -0.31
N ALA A 41 3.53 -6.14 -0.37
CA ALA A 41 2.58 -6.57 0.66
C ALA A 41 2.49 -8.10 0.75
N LEU A 42 2.49 -8.79 -0.40
CA LEU A 42 2.51 -10.25 -0.46
C LEU A 42 3.82 -10.83 0.10
N ALA A 43 4.96 -10.26 -0.27
CA ALA A 43 6.27 -10.67 0.24
C ALA A 43 6.35 -10.44 1.76
N PHE A 44 5.88 -9.29 2.25
CA PHE A 44 5.81 -9.00 3.67
C PHE A 44 4.97 -10.05 4.43
N TYR A 45 3.81 -10.42 3.91
CA TYR A 45 2.95 -11.40 4.56
C TYR A 45 3.52 -12.82 4.55
N ASN A 46 4.16 -13.24 3.45
CA ASN A 46 4.60 -14.62 3.27
C ASN A 46 6.04 -14.89 3.73
N GLU A 47 6.91 -13.89 3.67
CA GLU A 47 8.36 -14.06 3.80
C GLU A 47 8.94 -13.35 5.03
N MET A 48 8.18 -12.46 5.68
CA MET A 48 8.66 -11.81 6.90
C MET A 48 8.73 -12.82 8.05
N ALA A 49 9.90 -12.90 8.67
CA ALA A 49 10.10 -13.71 9.87
C ALA A 49 9.22 -13.23 11.03
N SER A 50 8.68 -14.18 11.79
CA SER A 50 8.06 -13.89 13.08
C SER A 50 9.10 -13.37 14.09
N PHE A 51 8.64 -12.77 15.20
CA PHE A 51 9.55 -12.32 16.26
C PHE A 51 10.42 -13.45 16.81
N GLU A 52 9.87 -14.65 16.97
CA GLU A 52 10.61 -15.84 17.39
C GLU A 52 11.66 -16.23 16.36
N GLN A 53 11.28 -16.32 15.07
CA GLN A 53 12.21 -16.65 13.98
C GLN A 53 13.33 -15.61 13.84
N ALA A 54 13.03 -14.34 14.12
CA ALA A 54 13.99 -13.24 14.12
C ALA A 54 14.78 -13.11 15.44
N ASN A 55 14.54 -13.97 16.44
CA ASN A 55 15.14 -13.91 17.78
C ASN A 55 14.98 -12.53 18.47
N VAL A 56 13.84 -11.87 18.26
CA VAL A 56 13.53 -10.58 18.90
C VAL A 56 12.88 -10.85 20.26
N VAL A 57 13.65 -10.69 21.33
CA VAL A 57 13.23 -11.04 22.71
C VAL A 57 12.92 -9.85 23.61
N ASN A 58 13.38 -8.65 23.27
CA ASN A 58 13.11 -7.42 24.03
C ASN A 58 12.26 -6.48 23.19
N VAL A 59 10.93 -6.56 23.34
CA VAL A 59 10.02 -5.75 22.53
C VAL A 59 9.68 -4.39 23.17
N VAL A 60 9.85 -4.23 24.48
CA VAL A 60 9.90 -2.94 25.21
C VAL A 60 10.65 -3.21 26.52
N SER A 61 11.65 -2.40 26.86
CA SER A 61 12.24 -2.37 28.22
C SER A 61 11.34 -1.53 29.12
N ASP A 62 10.98 -2.09 30.28
CA ASP A 62 10.08 -1.51 31.28
C ASP A 62 10.35 -0.01 31.53
N ILE A 63 9.31 0.81 31.31
CA ILE A 63 9.08 2.05 32.08
C ILE A 63 8.21 1.67 33.27
#